data_AF-A0A4U0U7T4-F1
#
_entry.id   AF-A0A4U0U7T4-F1
#
_cell.length_a   1.000
_cell.length_b   1.000
_cell.length_c   1.000
_cell.angle_alpha   90.00
_cell.angle_beta   90.00
_cell.angle_gamma   90.00
#
_symmetry.space_group_name_H-M   'P 1'
#
loop_
_entity.id
_entity.type
_entity.pdbx_description
1 polymer ?
#
loop_
_entity_poly.entity_id
_entity_poly.type
_entity_poly.pdbx_seq_one_letter_code
_entity_poly.pdbx_strand_id
1 'polypeptide(L)'
;MQGKAPARRRANHLGEIPEARSPVVNLQKPIHARAWLSEDTGDGQANIQHRTELVTTIPDIMALQEVTTSFLRRFRPTASSSCHAWSQQCRRYASSDGTSQGSELEQTPFVQGNDSASASEKALKAFNPAATARKRNRRLPPGRYQFKDPRYYRGPLHPHQRLPPSDPVSREFEPGPFSLPRLEQTYNDTLAPDFMTMAYQHFPPGTTRPLKGERLRSWIGDSPYYKNRPLRGPRGGDVLTLLRKPITFKNIPKLERVTVHTMVKAATSNSAPLHVAGMILQAITNVRVEAHAAPKSTASFGIRAGQYLSVTCDLRDENMYHFLSKVVDVVMPKMKDWKGVKGSSGDSSGNLAFGLTSEDVALFPEIEVNYDMYPPKMIPGCHVMIHTTATNDQDARVLLTQVGIPFTGKLID
;
A
#
# COMPACT_ATOMS: atom_id res chain seq x y z
N MET A 1 -0.21 -7.39 83.25
CA MET A 1 -1.49 -7.66 82.58
C MET A 1 -2.32 -6.39 82.57
N GLN A 2 -2.81 -6.02 81.37
CA GLN A 2 -3.94 -5.10 81.08
C GLN A 2 -3.82 -3.63 81.56
N GLY A 3 -3.97 -2.59 80.74
CA GLY A 3 -4.28 -2.49 79.31
C GLY A 3 -4.52 -1.03 78.89
N LYS A 4 -4.59 -0.80 77.56
CA LYS A 4 -5.36 0.21 76.77
C LYS A 4 -5.24 1.70 77.18
N ALA A 5 -5.13 2.71 76.31
CA ALA A 5 -5.08 2.88 74.86
C ALA A 5 -4.74 4.39 74.60
N PRO A 6 -4.53 4.86 73.35
CA PRO A 6 -3.64 5.98 73.00
C PRO A 6 -4.30 7.35 72.76
N ALA A 7 -3.46 8.38 72.75
CA ALA A 7 -3.79 9.74 72.33
C ALA A 7 -3.72 9.92 70.79
N ARG A 8 -4.78 10.48 70.18
CA ARG A 8 -4.84 10.95 68.79
C ARG A 8 -5.14 12.46 68.76
N ARG A 9 -4.28 13.21 68.09
CA ARG A 9 -4.42 14.57 67.50
C ARG A 9 -3.48 14.57 66.28
N ARG A 10 -3.70 15.15 65.11
CA ARG A 10 -4.70 16.06 64.54
C ARG A 10 -4.64 15.88 63.01
N ALA A 11 -5.70 16.30 62.33
CA ALA A 11 -5.94 16.21 60.90
C ALA A 11 -4.89 16.91 60.01
N ASN A 12 -4.81 16.48 58.74
CA ASN A 12 -4.69 17.37 57.58
C ASN A 12 -5.25 16.70 56.31
N HIS A 13 -6.14 17.45 55.65
CA HIS A 13 -6.78 17.17 54.35
C HIS A 13 -5.81 17.35 53.19
N LEU A 14 -5.71 16.34 52.32
CA LEU A 14 -5.37 16.40 50.89
C LEU A 14 -6.13 15.22 50.27
N GLY A 15 -7.25 15.42 49.56
CA GLY A 15 -7.27 15.92 48.19
C GLY A 15 -7.41 14.73 47.24
N GLU A 16 -8.61 14.16 47.13
CA GLU A 16 -8.94 13.07 46.20
C GLU A 16 -8.81 13.55 44.74
N ILE A 17 -8.02 12.83 43.94
CA ILE A 17 -7.92 13.00 42.49
C ILE A 17 -8.85 11.98 41.85
N PRO A 18 -9.84 12.38 41.02
CA PRO A 18 -10.74 11.43 40.36
C PRO A 18 -10.03 10.67 39.24
N GLU A 19 -10.15 9.33 39.28
CA GLU A 19 -9.73 8.41 38.21
C GLU A 19 -10.38 8.77 36.87
N ALA A 20 -9.58 9.25 35.94
CA ALA A 20 -9.96 9.39 34.54
C ALA A 20 -10.06 8.01 33.89
N ARG A 21 -11.28 7.49 33.76
CA ARG A 21 -11.61 6.36 32.89
C ARG A 21 -11.21 6.70 31.45
N SER A 22 -10.19 6.02 30.94
CA SER A 22 -9.86 6.04 29.52
C SER A 22 -11.00 5.40 28.71
N PRO A 23 -11.46 6.01 27.61
CA PRO A 23 -12.42 5.35 26.74
C PRO A 23 -11.70 4.20 26.02
N VAL A 24 -12.14 2.98 26.32
CA VAL A 24 -11.82 1.77 25.56
C VAL A 24 -12.24 2.00 24.11
N VAL A 25 -11.26 2.25 23.25
CA VAL A 25 -11.46 2.34 21.80
C VAL A 25 -11.70 0.93 21.29
N ASN A 26 -12.97 0.55 21.23
CA ASN A 26 -13.42 -0.66 20.54
C ASN A 26 -13.26 -0.43 19.04
N LEU A 27 -12.12 -0.81 18.48
CA LEU A 27 -11.93 -0.94 17.03
C LEU A 27 -12.74 -2.15 16.56
N GLN A 28 -14.01 -1.89 16.25
CA GLN A 28 -14.89 -2.82 15.56
C GLN A 28 -14.29 -3.12 14.18
N LYS A 29 -13.89 -4.38 13.99
CA LYS A 29 -13.46 -4.94 12.70
C LYS A 29 -14.59 -4.79 11.65
N PRO A 30 -14.29 -4.51 10.37
CA PRO A 30 -15.30 -4.61 9.32
C PRO A 30 -15.64 -6.08 9.09
N ILE A 31 -16.81 -6.50 9.59
CA ILE A 31 -17.44 -7.77 9.23
C ILE A 31 -18.04 -7.57 7.84
N HIS A 32 -17.54 -8.30 6.85
CA HIS A 32 -18.21 -8.48 5.57
C HIS A 32 -19.58 -9.15 5.83
N ALA A 33 -20.65 -8.36 5.70
CA ALA A 33 -22.01 -8.85 5.73
C ALA A 33 -22.28 -9.67 4.47
N ARG A 34 -22.34 -10.98 4.65
CA ARG A 34 -22.82 -11.97 3.68
C ARG A 34 -24.34 -11.98 3.81
N ALA A 35 -25.03 -11.23 2.94
CA ALA A 35 -26.48 -11.24 2.90
C ALA A 35 -26.96 -12.61 2.37
N TRP A 36 -27.55 -13.39 3.28
CA TRP A 36 -28.48 -14.46 2.96
C TRP A 36 -29.86 -13.84 2.82
N LEU A 37 -30.49 -13.99 1.66
CA LEU A 37 -31.93 -13.93 1.53
C LEU A 37 -32.36 -15.21 0.80
N SER A 38 -33.07 -16.06 1.52
CA SER A 38 -33.77 -17.24 1.01
C SER A 38 -35.26 -16.93 0.91
N GLU A 39 -35.86 -17.42 -0.18
CA GLU A 39 -37.27 -17.82 -0.34
C GLU A 39 -38.30 -16.66 -0.38
N ASP A 40 -39.29 -16.62 -1.29
CA ASP A 40 -39.97 -17.74 -1.92
C ASP A 40 -40.90 -17.36 -3.10
N THR A 41 -41.09 -18.34 -3.99
CA THR A 41 -42.25 -18.62 -4.90
C THR A 41 -42.63 -17.74 -6.11
N GLY A 42 -42.85 -18.40 -7.26
CA GLY A 42 -43.93 -18.05 -8.19
C GLY A 42 -43.65 -18.14 -9.71
N ASP A 43 -43.61 -19.37 -10.23
CA ASP A 43 -44.00 -19.87 -11.57
C ASP A 43 -44.13 -18.95 -12.80
N GLY A 44 -43.61 -19.43 -13.94
CA GLY A 44 -44.08 -18.98 -15.26
C GLY A 44 -43.14 -19.31 -16.44
N GLN A 45 -43.29 -20.50 -17.02
CA GLN A 45 -42.74 -20.86 -18.33
C GLN A 45 -43.27 -19.93 -19.43
N ALA A 46 -42.42 -19.51 -20.39
CA ALA A 46 -42.65 -19.68 -21.84
C ALA A 46 -41.68 -18.86 -22.73
N ASN A 47 -40.97 -19.63 -23.54
CA ASN A 47 -40.85 -19.54 -25.00
C ASN A 47 -40.18 -18.35 -25.72
N ILE A 48 -39.30 -18.76 -26.61
CA ILE A 48 -38.59 -18.03 -27.66
C ILE A 48 -39.58 -17.61 -28.75
N GLN A 49 -39.53 -16.37 -29.24
CA GLN A 49 -39.48 -16.05 -30.68
C GLN A 49 -39.44 -14.54 -30.96
N HIS A 50 -38.72 -14.23 -32.03
CA HIS A 50 -38.56 -12.94 -32.70
C HIS A 50 -39.86 -12.16 -32.89
N ARG A 51 -39.80 -10.83 -32.72
CA ARG A 51 -40.47 -9.91 -33.64
C ARG A 51 -39.86 -8.52 -33.63
N THR A 52 -39.63 -8.05 -34.85
CA THR A 52 -39.20 -6.73 -35.29
C THR A 52 -40.34 -5.70 -35.18
N GLU A 53 -39.90 -4.43 -35.15
CA GLU A 53 -40.54 -3.22 -35.72
C GLU A 53 -41.43 -2.26 -34.88
N LEU A 54 -41.20 -0.97 -35.19
CA LEU A 54 -41.96 0.29 -35.00
C LEU A 54 -41.82 0.99 -33.63
N VAL A 55 -41.08 2.10 -33.51
CA VAL A 55 -41.37 3.48 -33.98
C VAL A 55 -42.71 3.99 -33.46
N THR A 56 -42.68 4.76 -32.36
CA THR A 56 -43.53 5.94 -32.15
C THR A 56 -42.88 6.89 -31.12
N THR A 57 -42.82 8.14 -31.55
CA THR A 57 -42.39 9.39 -30.91
C THR A 57 -43.40 9.92 -29.87
N ILE A 58 -43.02 11.04 -29.20
CA ILE A 58 -43.84 12.13 -28.57
C ILE A 58 -43.71 12.20 -27.02
N PRO A 59 -43.56 13.37 -26.36
CA PRO A 59 -42.84 14.60 -26.73
C PRO A 59 -42.08 15.29 -25.56
N ASP A 60 -41.30 16.30 -25.93
CA ASP A 60 -40.82 17.39 -25.08
C ASP A 60 -41.97 18.13 -24.36
N ILE A 61 -41.72 18.50 -23.09
CA ILE A 61 -42.44 19.58 -22.40
C ILE A 61 -41.40 20.61 -21.99
N MET A 62 -41.31 21.68 -22.79
CA MET A 62 -40.73 22.94 -22.39
C MET A 62 -41.65 23.63 -21.37
N ALA A 63 -41.08 24.11 -20.28
CA ALA A 63 -41.68 25.16 -19.47
C ALA A 63 -40.63 26.21 -19.11
N LEU A 64 -40.77 27.33 -19.82
CA LEU A 64 -40.33 28.70 -19.52
C LEU A 64 -40.15 29.02 -18.03
N GLN A 65 -39.02 29.64 -17.69
CA GLN A 65 -39.02 30.96 -17.02
C GLN A 65 -37.60 31.54 -16.94
N GLU A 66 -37.34 32.50 -17.81
CA GLU A 66 -36.22 33.44 -17.70
C GLU A 66 -36.56 34.47 -16.61
N VAL A 67 -35.67 34.66 -15.63
CA VAL A 67 -35.72 35.79 -14.69
C VAL A 67 -34.42 36.57 -14.77
N THR A 68 -34.47 37.57 -15.65
CA THR A 68 -33.85 38.91 -15.58
C THR A 68 -32.71 39.11 -14.58
N THR A 69 -31.46 38.99 -15.05
CA THR A 69 -30.29 39.62 -14.42
C THR A 69 -30.09 41.01 -15.00
N SER A 70 -30.79 42.00 -14.43
CA SER A 70 -30.57 43.40 -14.78
C SER A 70 -30.84 44.30 -13.58
N PHE A 71 -29.95 44.35 -12.61
CA PHE A 71 -29.85 45.50 -11.71
C PHE A 71 -28.45 45.59 -11.10
N LEU A 72 -27.96 46.83 -10.99
CA LEU A 72 -26.68 47.27 -10.40
C LEU A 72 -25.49 47.43 -11.36
N ARG A 73 -25.64 48.42 -12.24
CA ARG A 73 -24.55 49.25 -12.78
C ARG A 73 -24.51 50.57 -12.00
N ARG A 74 -23.35 50.89 -11.38
CA ARG A 74 -22.80 52.18 -10.89
C ARG A 74 -21.99 51.86 -9.61
N PHE A 75 -20.67 52.04 -9.50
CA PHE A 75 -19.82 53.21 -9.78
C PHE A 75 -18.38 52.81 -10.21
N ARG A 76 -17.75 53.69 -11.00
CA ARG A 76 -16.34 53.72 -11.47
C ARG A 76 -15.37 54.19 -10.35
N PRO A 77 -14.02 54.06 -10.42
CA PRO A 77 -13.17 54.74 -11.44
C PRO A 77 -11.90 53.96 -11.91
N THR A 78 -11.68 53.91 -13.24
CA THR A 78 -10.53 54.47 -14.02
C THR A 78 -9.10 54.00 -13.69
N ALA A 79 -8.52 53.22 -14.60
CA ALA A 79 -7.12 53.37 -15.03
C ALA A 79 -7.01 52.95 -16.50
N SER A 80 -6.37 53.79 -17.29
CA SER A 80 -6.18 53.73 -18.73
C SER A 80 -5.06 52.78 -19.14
N SER A 81 -5.28 52.01 -20.21
CA SER A 81 -4.25 51.77 -21.22
C SER A 81 -4.91 51.42 -22.53
N SER A 82 -4.56 52.21 -23.54
CA SER A 82 -5.03 52.18 -24.91
C SER A 82 -4.47 50.99 -25.68
N CYS A 83 -5.33 50.18 -26.29
CA CYS A 83 -4.99 49.39 -27.46
C CYS A 83 -6.06 49.61 -28.54
N HIS A 84 -5.60 49.97 -29.74
CA HIS A 84 -6.43 50.29 -30.89
C HIS A 84 -7.13 49.02 -31.39
N ALA A 85 -8.46 48.98 -31.28
CA ALA A 85 -9.27 48.00 -31.97
C ALA A 85 -9.74 48.60 -33.31
N TRP A 86 -9.11 48.16 -34.41
CA TRP A 86 -9.69 48.35 -35.73
C TRP A 86 -10.86 47.38 -35.90
N SER A 87 -12.06 47.92 -35.82
CA SER A 87 -13.28 47.28 -36.29
C SER A 87 -13.32 47.34 -37.81
N GLN A 88 -13.28 46.20 -38.48
CA GLN A 88 -13.83 46.06 -39.82
C GLN A 88 -15.02 45.11 -39.77
N GLN A 89 -16.19 45.72 -39.89
CA GLN A 89 -17.47 45.07 -40.13
C GLN A 89 -17.54 44.65 -41.60
N CYS A 90 -17.55 43.34 -41.87
CA CYS A 90 -18.07 42.79 -43.11
C CYS A 90 -19.09 41.68 -42.78
N ARG A 91 -20.25 41.78 -43.42
CA ARG A 91 -21.46 40.98 -43.15
C ARG A 91 -21.37 39.57 -43.76
N ARG A 92 -22.23 38.73 -43.18
CA ARG A 92 -22.59 37.33 -43.46
C ARG A 92 -22.75 36.92 -44.94
N TYR A 93 -22.31 35.68 -45.20
CA TYR A 93 -22.98 34.54 -45.87
C TYR A 93 -22.12 33.91 -46.97
N ALA A 94 -21.48 32.79 -46.66
CA ALA A 94 -21.17 31.72 -47.63
C ALA A 94 -20.88 30.43 -46.86
N SER A 95 -21.73 29.44 -47.08
CA SER A 95 -21.52 28.03 -46.77
C SER A 95 -20.34 27.48 -47.56
N SER A 96 -19.35 26.93 -46.85
CA SER A 96 -18.52 25.84 -47.36
C SER A 96 -18.26 24.90 -46.19
N ASP A 97 -18.79 23.69 -46.28
CA ASP A 97 -18.25 22.51 -45.60
C ASP A 97 -16.77 22.40 -45.98
N GLY A 98 -15.93 23.11 -45.24
CA GLY A 98 -14.51 22.89 -45.18
C GLY A 98 -14.26 22.25 -43.84
N THR A 99 -13.98 20.94 -43.83
CA THR A 99 -13.47 20.23 -42.66
C THR A 99 -12.25 20.99 -42.15
N SER A 100 -12.46 21.91 -41.21
CA SER A 100 -11.37 22.61 -40.55
C SER A 100 -10.69 21.58 -39.66
N GLN A 101 -9.77 20.83 -40.25
CA GLN A 101 -8.66 20.27 -39.50
C GLN A 101 -7.82 21.46 -39.01
N GLY A 102 -8.38 22.23 -38.07
CA GLY A 102 -7.60 23.11 -37.21
C GLY A 102 -6.57 22.20 -36.57
N SER A 103 -5.30 22.50 -36.82
CA SER A 103 -4.20 21.60 -36.48
C SER A 103 -4.32 21.20 -35.00
N GLU A 104 -4.05 19.94 -34.67
CA GLU A 104 -4.09 19.42 -33.30
C GLU A 104 -3.35 20.32 -32.29
N LEU A 105 -2.35 21.06 -32.78
CA LEU A 105 -1.59 22.09 -32.07
C LEU A 105 -2.44 23.31 -31.63
N GLU A 106 -3.42 23.74 -32.41
CA GLU A 106 -4.33 24.85 -32.08
C GLU A 106 -5.37 24.48 -31.01
N GLN A 107 -5.60 23.18 -30.78
CA GLN A 107 -6.46 22.69 -29.72
C GLN A 107 -5.73 22.55 -28.38
N THR A 108 -4.39 22.61 -28.40
CA THR A 108 -3.62 22.67 -27.16
C THR A 108 -3.80 24.06 -26.52
N PRO A 109 -4.09 24.14 -25.21
CA PRO A 109 -4.15 25.43 -24.55
C PRO A 109 -2.79 26.11 -24.69
N PHE A 110 -2.77 27.34 -25.22
CA PHE A 110 -1.60 28.20 -25.36
C PHE A 110 -1.08 28.59 -23.96
N VAL A 111 -0.47 27.65 -23.25
CA VAL A 111 0.18 27.86 -21.96
C VAL A 111 1.61 27.39 -22.13
N GLN A 112 2.48 28.33 -22.50
CA GLN A 112 3.95 28.23 -22.56
C GLN A 112 4.55 28.05 -21.14
N GLY A 113 4.02 27.14 -20.33
CA GLY A 113 4.53 26.84 -19.00
C GLY A 113 5.83 26.02 -19.04
N ASN A 114 6.00 25.19 -20.08
CA ASN A 114 7.14 24.29 -20.20
C ASN A 114 8.28 24.83 -21.09
N ASP A 115 7.98 25.78 -21.99
CA ASP A 115 8.97 26.37 -22.91
C ASP A 115 9.60 27.67 -22.36
N SER A 116 9.30 28.05 -21.12
CA SER A 116 9.97 29.19 -20.49
C SER A 116 11.45 28.86 -20.32
N ALA A 117 12.32 29.62 -20.98
CA ALA A 117 13.77 29.51 -20.84
C ALA A 117 14.17 29.48 -19.35
N SER A 118 15.21 28.71 -19.02
CA SER A 118 15.76 28.61 -17.66
C SER A 118 15.88 29.99 -17.01
N ALA A 119 15.47 30.10 -15.74
CA ALA A 119 15.45 31.36 -15.02
C ALA A 119 16.77 32.13 -15.18
N SER A 120 16.70 33.41 -15.54
CA SER A 120 17.90 34.22 -15.77
C SER A 120 18.78 34.26 -14.50
N GLU A 121 20.10 34.17 -14.68
CA GLU A 121 21.07 34.18 -13.57
C GLU A 121 20.92 35.42 -12.68
N LYS A 122 20.58 36.57 -13.29
CA LYS A 122 20.28 37.81 -12.57
C LYS A 122 19.05 37.67 -11.66
N ALA A 123 18.00 37.00 -12.12
CA ALA A 123 16.80 36.74 -11.31
C ALA A 123 17.10 35.75 -10.16
N LEU A 124 17.90 34.71 -10.41
CA LEU A 124 18.32 33.76 -9.37
C LEU A 124 19.14 34.45 -8.27
N LYS A 125 20.13 35.29 -8.65
CA LYS A 125 20.93 36.06 -7.70
C LYS A 125 20.09 37.05 -6.89
N ALA A 126 19.03 37.61 -7.48
CA ALA A 126 18.11 38.52 -6.79
C ALA A 126 17.07 37.79 -5.90
N PHE A 127 16.78 36.52 -6.15
CA PHE A 127 15.74 35.75 -5.45
C PHE A 127 16.25 35.24 -4.09
N ASN A 128 16.00 36.01 -3.03
CA ASN A 128 16.30 35.60 -1.65
C ASN A 128 15.02 35.65 -0.78
N PRO A 129 14.34 34.52 -0.56
CA PRO A 129 13.08 34.49 0.18
C PRO A 129 13.26 34.77 1.67
N ALA A 130 14.39 34.32 2.27
CA ALA A 130 14.68 34.52 3.68
C ALA A 130 14.93 36.01 4.00
N ALA A 131 15.72 36.71 3.17
CA ALA A 131 15.94 38.14 3.32
C ALA A 131 14.62 38.93 3.11
N THR A 132 13.80 38.51 2.15
CA THR A 132 12.50 39.13 1.87
C THR A 132 11.52 38.97 3.03
N ALA A 133 11.50 37.79 3.67
CA ALA A 133 10.71 37.56 4.87
C ALA A 133 11.21 38.41 6.06
N ARG A 134 12.53 38.51 6.27
CA ARG A 134 13.15 39.32 7.34
C ARG A 134 12.90 40.82 7.18
N LYS A 135 12.97 41.34 5.95
CA LYS A 135 12.66 42.76 5.65
C LYS A 135 11.20 43.11 5.91
N ARG A 136 10.31 42.13 6.01
CA ARG A 136 8.88 42.35 6.18
C ARG A 136 8.56 42.51 7.67
N ASN A 137 8.14 43.72 8.06
CA ASN A 137 7.75 44.02 9.44
C ASN A 137 6.36 43.44 9.84
N ARG A 138 5.70 42.69 8.96
CA ARG A 138 4.37 42.11 9.20
C ARG A 138 4.20 40.75 8.51
N ARG A 139 3.29 39.92 9.01
CA ARG A 139 2.93 38.66 8.35
C ARG A 139 2.06 38.93 7.11
N LEU A 140 2.22 38.12 6.06
CA LEU A 140 1.32 38.16 4.92
C LEU A 140 -0.07 37.65 5.34
N PRO A 141 -1.16 38.19 4.76
CA PRO A 141 -2.49 37.64 5.01
C PRO A 141 -2.58 36.20 4.47
N PRO A 142 -3.33 35.31 5.14
CA PRO A 142 -3.51 33.94 4.67
C PRO A 142 -4.33 33.92 3.36
N GLY A 143 -4.15 32.86 2.57
CA GLY A 143 -4.96 32.63 1.38
C GLY A 143 -6.44 32.40 1.72
N ARG A 144 -7.33 32.68 0.75
CA ARG A 144 -8.78 32.42 0.87
C ARG A 144 -9.10 30.92 0.91
N TYR A 145 -8.30 30.10 0.21
CA TYR A 145 -8.43 28.65 0.21
C TYR A 145 -7.84 28.08 1.51
N GLN A 146 -8.67 27.40 2.31
CA GLN A 146 -8.29 26.85 3.62
C GLN A 146 -8.70 25.38 3.78
N PHE A 147 -8.80 24.65 2.68
CA PHE A 147 -9.08 23.22 2.72
C PHE A 147 -7.99 22.47 3.48
N LYS A 148 -8.38 21.51 4.31
CA LYS A 148 -7.48 20.64 5.08
C LYS A 148 -8.02 19.21 5.03
N ASP A 149 -7.14 18.25 4.81
CA ASP A 149 -7.55 16.85 4.69
C ASP A 149 -8.32 16.36 5.96
N PRO A 150 -9.54 15.82 5.80
CA PRO A 150 -10.37 15.42 6.93
C PRO A 150 -9.80 14.18 7.65
N ARG A 151 -9.99 14.12 8.97
CA ARG A 151 -9.51 13.00 9.81
C ARG A 151 -10.16 11.64 9.48
N TYR A 152 -11.39 11.65 8.96
CA TYR A 152 -12.17 10.44 8.72
C TYR A 152 -12.76 10.46 7.31
N TYR A 153 -12.76 9.30 6.65
CA TYR A 153 -13.46 9.12 5.39
C TYR A 153 -14.92 8.80 5.70
N ARG A 154 -15.85 9.60 5.18
CA ARG A 154 -17.30 9.46 5.44
C ARG A 154 -18.08 8.92 4.23
N GLY A 155 -17.39 8.29 3.29
CA GLY A 155 -17.95 7.81 2.03
C GLY A 155 -17.72 8.76 0.85
N PRO A 156 -18.00 8.29 -0.38
CA PRO A 156 -17.59 8.98 -1.61
C PRO A 156 -18.42 10.25 -1.89
N LEU A 157 -19.69 10.28 -1.48
CA LEU A 157 -20.60 11.40 -1.71
C LEU A 157 -20.51 12.49 -0.63
N HIS A 158 -19.67 12.31 0.39
CA HIS A 158 -19.49 13.34 1.39
C HIS A 158 -18.81 14.57 0.75
N PRO A 159 -19.33 15.79 0.93
CA PRO A 159 -18.78 16.98 0.26
C PRO A 159 -17.30 17.24 0.57
N HIS A 160 -16.86 16.88 1.77
CA HIS A 160 -15.48 17.06 2.21
C HIS A 160 -14.68 15.77 2.02
N GLN A 161 -14.18 15.56 0.80
CA GLN A 161 -13.44 14.35 0.45
C GLN A 161 -12.01 14.37 1.00
N ARG A 162 -11.41 13.18 1.11
CA ARG A 162 -9.99 13.02 1.46
C ARG A 162 -9.11 13.26 0.25
N LEU A 163 -7.92 13.78 0.50
CA LEU A 163 -6.87 13.85 -0.51
C LEU A 163 -6.23 12.47 -0.71
N PRO A 164 -5.70 12.16 -1.91
CA PRO A 164 -4.91 10.97 -2.11
C PRO A 164 -3.62 11.02 -1.26
N PRO A 165 -3.05 9.87 -0.86
CA PRO A 165 -1.80 9.83 -0.08
C PRO A 165 -0.60 10.50 -0.78
N SER A 166 -0.63 10.63 -2.12
CA SER A 166 0.43 11.29 -2.88
C SER A 166 0.44 12.82 -2.74
N ASP A 167 -0.64 13.43 -2.26
CA ASP A 167 -0.72 14.88 -2.07
C ASP A 167 0.07 15.29 -0.82
N PRO A 168 1.01 16.25 -0.88
CA PRO A 168 1.79 16.70 0.27
C PRO A 168 0.95 17.28 1.43
N VAL A 169 -0.31 17.68 1.17
CA VAL A 169 -1.23 18.19 2.20
C VAL A 169 -2.03 17.05 2.87
N SER A 170 -1.98 15.84 2.33
CA SER A 170 -2.65 14.67 2.88
C SER A 170 -2.09 14.29 4.25
N ARG A 171 -2.94 13.73 5.12
CA ARG A 171 -2.52 13.21 6.44
C ARG A 171 -1.73 11.91 6.33
N GLU A 172 -1.90 11.20 5.23
CA GLU A 172 -1.27 9.91 4.92
C GLU A 172 -0.07 10.11 3.99
N PHE A 173 0.38 11.35 3.79
CA PHE A 173 1.54 11.66 2.97
C PHE A 173 2.81 11.08 3.57
N GLU A 174 3.47 10.26 2.76
CA GLU A 174 4.83 9.80 3.00
C GLU A 174 5.73 10.47 1.96
N PRO A 175 6.87 11.07 2.37
CA PRO A 175 7.82 11.59 1.42
C PRO A 175 8.25 10.49 0.45
N GLY A 176 8.40 10.86 -0.81
CA GLY A 176 8.82 9.94 -1.86
C GLY A 176 10.24 9.40 -1.67
N PRO A 177 10.80 8.74 -2.70
CA PRO A 177 12.09 8.06 -2.61
C PRO A 177 13.23 9.01 -2.22
N PHE A 178 14.07 8.60 -1.27
CA PHE A 178 15.22 9.38 -0.81
C PHE A 178 16.49 9.04 -1.60
N SER A 179 16.61 7.79 -2.05
CA SER A 179 17.81 7.29 -2.72
C SER A 179 17.46 6.13 -3.63
N LEU A 180 18.25 5.90 -4.68
CA LEU A 180 18.06 4.73 -5.52
C LEU A 180 18.79 3.54 -4.89
N PRO A 181 18.09 2.49 -4.41
CA PRO A 181 18.74 1.35 -3.78
C PRO A 181 19.61 0.60 -4.80
N ARG A 182 20.87 0.36 -4.43
CA ARG A 182 21.82 -0.36 -5.29
C ARG A 182 21.31 -1.73 -5.75
N LEU A 183 20.65 -2.46 -4.86
CA LEU A 183 20.13 -3.80 -5.17
C LEU A 183 19.00 -3.75 -6.22
N GLU A 184 18.16 -2.71 -6.18
CA GLU A 184 17.12 -2.49 -7.18
C GLU A 184 17.72 -2.13 -8.55
N GLN A 185 18.72 -1.25 -8.57
CA GLN A 185 19.46 -0.91 -9.80
C GLN A 185 20.12 -2.15 -10.41
N THR A 186 20.84 -2.92 -9.60
CA THR A 186 21.49 -4.16 -10.02
C THR A 186 20.46 -5.15 -10.58
N TYR A 187 19.29 -5.26 -9.93
CA TYR A 187 18.22 -6.11 -10.43
C TYR A 187 17.74 -5.68 -11.82
N ASN A 188 17.49 -4.38 -12.03
CA ASN A 188 16.99 -3.87 -13.30
C ASN A 188 18.02 -3.98 -14.43
N ASP A 189 19.30 -3.71 -14.13
CA ASP A 189 20.36 -3.61 -15.13
C ASP A 189 20.94 -4.99 -15.52
N THR A 190 21.04 -5.93 -14.58
CA THR A 190 21.70 -7.23 -14.82
C THR A 190 20.79 -8.43 -14.56
N LEU A 191 20.16 -8.51 -13.39
CA LEU A 191 19.46 -9.74 -12.99
C LEU A 191 18.20 -10.01 -13.82
N ALA A 192 17.42 -8.97 -14.11
CA ALA A 192 16.19 -9.08 -14.88
C ALA A 192 16.41 -9.62 -16.31
N PRO A 193 17.34 -9.07 -17.14
CA PRO A 193 17.62 -9.63 -18.45
C PRO A 193 18.23 -11.04 -18.40
N ASP A 194 19.09 -11.33 -17.41
CA ASP A 194 19.65 -12.67 -17.23
C ASP A 194 18.57 -13.70 -16.88
N PHE A 195 17.69 -13.37 -15.94
CA PHE A 195 16.58 -14.22 -15.54
C PHE A 195 15.64 -14.49 -16.73
N MET A 196 15.31 -13.45 -17.50
CA MET A 196 14.47 -13.58 -18.69
C MET A 196 15.09 -14.52 -19.72
N THR A 197 16.41 -14.41 -19.94
CA THR A 197 17.14 -15.24 -20.92
C THR A 197 17.23 -16.69 -20.44
N MET A 198 17.52 -16.91 -19.16
CA MET A 198 17.62 -18.25 -18.56
C MET A 198 16.28 -19.00 -18.57
N ALA A 199 15.18 -18.31 -18.28
CA ALA A 199 13.84 -18.91 -18.18
C ALA A 199 13.03 -18.85 -19.49
N TYR A 200 13.66 -18.44 -20.61
CA TYR A 200 12.96 -18.26 -21.88
C TYR A 200 12.46 -19.58 -22.44
N GLN A 201 11.15 -19.61 -22.74
CA GLN A 201 10.52 -20.69 -23.48
C GLN A 201 10.11 -20.18 -24.87
N HIS A 202 10.64 -20.81 -25.92
CA HIS A 202 10.29 -20.47 -27.29
C HIS A 202 8.89 -20.96 -27.64
N PHE A 203 8.06 -20.06 -28.16
CA PHE A 203 6.77 -20.37 -28.76
C PHE A 203 6.82 -20.00 -30.24
N PRO A 204 6.67 -20.96 -31.16
CA PRO A 204 6.63 -20.68 -32.60
C PRO A 204 5.53 -19.67 -32.97
N PRO A 205 5.73 -18.85 -34.01
CA PRO A 205 4.69 -17.94 -34.48
C PRO A 205 3.43 -18.75 -34.87
N GLY A 206 2.26 -18.27 -34.46
CA GLY A 206 0.98 -18.97 -34.65
C GLY A 206 0.59 -19.95 -33.54
N THR A 207 1.41 -20.12 -32.50
CA THR A 207 1.04 -20.94 -31.34
C THR A 207 -0.11 -20.31 -30.56
N THR A 208 -1.27 -20.97 -30.53
CA THR A 208 -2.39 -20.58 -29.67
C THR A 208 -2.20 -21.13 -28.26
N ARG A 209 -2.33 -20.29 -27.24
CA ARG A 209 -2.25 -20.74 -25.84
C ARG A 209 -3.48 -21.60 -25.51
N PRO A 210 -3.31 -22.72 -24.78
CA PRO A 210 -4.46 -23.52 -24.36
C PRO A 210 -5.35 -22.68 -23.44
N LEU A 211 -6.66 -22.75 -23.66
CA LEU A 211 -7.63 -22.14 -22.76
C LEU A 211 -7.54 -22.83 -21.40
N LYS A 212 -7.44 -22.02 -20.34
CA LYS A 212 -7.40 -22.55 -18.97
C LYS A 212 -8.81 -23.02 -18.59
N GLY A 213 -8.95 -24.31 -18.31
CA GLY A 213 -10.22 -24.88 -17.84
C GLY A 213 -10.64 -24.40 -16.46
N GLU A 214 -11.92 -24.59 -16.13
CA GLU A 214 -12.46 -24.33 -14.80
C GLU A 214 -11.72 -25.16 -13.75
N ARG A 215 -11.19 -24.51 -12.71
CA ARG A 215 -10.44 -25.20 -11.66
C ARG A 215 -11.36 -25.89 -10.65
N LEU A 216 -12.46 -25.23 -10.31
CA LEU A 216 -13.56 -25.84 -9.56
C LEU A 216 -14.45 -26.54 -10.58
N ARG A 217 -14.45 -27.87 -10.54
CA ARG A 217 -15.06 -28.68 -11.60
C ARG A 217 -16.57 -28.75 -11.38
N SER A 218 -17.35 -28.58 -12.44
CA SER A 218 -18.78 -28.85 -12.45
C SER A 218 -19.08 -30.36 -12.43
N TRP A 219 -20.33 -30.70 -12.10
CA TRP A 219 -20.85 -32.05 -12.26
C TRP A 219 -21.40 -32.19 -13.68
N ILE A 220 -20.91 -33.17 -14.44
CA ILE A 220 -21.27 -33.37 -15.85
C ILE A 220 -21.87 -34.77 -15.97
N GLY A 221 -22.98 -34.88 -16.72
CA GLY A 221 -23.69 -36.11 -17.03
C GLY A 221 -25.21 -35.92 -17.04
N ASP A 222 -25.94 -37.01 -17.29
CA ASP A 222 -27.39 -36.95 -17.55
C ASP A 222 -28.25 -36.95 -16.28
N SER A 223 -27.62 -37.08 -15.10
CA SER A 223 -28.33 -37.09 -13.84
C SER A 223 -28.99 -35.72 -13.57
N PRO A 224 -30.31 -35.65 -13.35
CA PRO A 224 -31.01 -34.39 -13.05
C PRO A 224 -30.43 -33.66 -11.82
N TYR A 225 -29.82 -34.40 -10.90
CA TYR A 225 -29.20 -33.86 -9.69
C TYR A 225 -27.95 -33.01 -9.95
N TYR A 226 -27.38 -33.01 -11.16
CA TYR A 226 -26.16 -32.26 -11.46
C TYR A 226 -26.43 -30.77 -11.73
N LYS A 227 -27.64 -30.40 -12.19
CA LYS A 227 -27.97 -29.05 -12.67
C LYS A 227 -27.75 -27.94 -11.63
N ASN A 228 -28.07 -28.19 -10.36
CA ASN A 228 -27.98 -27.21 -9.27
C ASN A 228 -26.99 -27.65 -8.17
N ARG A 229 -26.09 -28.57 -8.48
CA ARG A 229 -25.12 -29.06 -7.50
C ARG A 229 -23.96 -28.07 -7.36
N PRO A 230 -23.47 -27.78 -6.14
CA PRO A 230 -22.29 -26.93 -6.00
C PRO A 230 -21.09 -27.54 -6.74
N LEU A 231 -20.22 -26.66 -7.22
CA LEU A 231 -18.97 -27.05 -7.86
C LEU A 231 -18.16 -27.95 -6.93
N ARG A 232 -17.43 -28.89 -7.53
CA ARG A 232 -16.54 -29.80 -6.80
C ARG A 232 -15.38 -29.02 -6.18
N GLY A 233 -14.93 -29.49 -5.03
CA GLY A 233 -13.71 -28.99 -4.40
C GLY A 233 -12.47 -29.13 -5.30
N PRO A 234 -11.40 -28.38 -4.99
CA PRO A 234 -10.15 -28.46 -5.72
C PRO A 234 -9.59 -29.89 -5.71
N ARG A 235 -8.95 -30.27 -6.81
CA ARG A 235 -8.31 -31.59 -6.91
C ARG A 235 -6.92 -31.53 -6.25
N GLY A 236 -6.63 -32.50 -5.38
CA GLY A 236 -5.30 -32.71 -4.78
C GLY A 236 -5.04 -31.98 -3.45
N GLY A 237 -5.87 -31.00 -3.09
CA GLY A 237 -5.76 -30.28 -1.83
C GLY A 237 -7.07 -29.58 -1.49
N ASP A 238 -7.07 -28.84 -0.39
CA ASP A 238 -8.25 -28.10 0.08
C ASP A 238 -8.36 -26.71 -0.56
N VAL A 239 -7.23 -26.12 -0.97
CA VAL A 239 -7.15 -24.76 -1.53
C VAL A 239 -6.57 -24.80 -2.95
N LEU A 240 -7.00 -23.85 -3.78
CA LEU A 240 -6.46 -23.65 -5.13
C LEU A 240 -5.05 -23.03 -5.08
N THR A 241 -4.03 -23.80 -5.47
CA THR A 241 -2.64 -23.33 -5.58
C THR A 241 -2.44 -22.39 -6.78
N LEU A 242 -1.40 -21.56 -6.81
CA LEU A 242 -1.12 -20.74 -7.98
C LEU A 242 -0.66 -21.61 -9.17
N LEU A 243 -0.94 -21.16 -10.40
CA LEU A 243 -0.40 -21.81 -11.60
C LEU A 243 0.82 -21.03 -12.08
N ARG A 244 1.92 -21.75 -12.32
CA ARG A 244 3.12 -21.19 -12.91
C ARG A 244 2.82 -20.68 -14.32
N LYS A 245 3.11 -19.40 -14.56
CA LYS A 245 3.06 -18.79 -15.90
C LYS A 245 4.44 -18.87 -16.53
N PRO A 246 4.55 -19.06 -17.86
CA PRO A 246 5.84 -18.94 -18.53
C PRO A 246 6.38 -17.52 -18.31
N ILE A 247 7.69 -17.42 -18.11
CA ILE A 247 8.36 -16.14 -17.91
C ILE A 247 8.50 -15.45 -19.26
N THR A 248 8.08 -14.19 -19.31
CA THR A 248 8.15 -13.29 -20.45
C THR A 248 8.67 -11.94 -19.95
N PHE A 249 9.02 -11.04 -20.87
CA PHE A 249 9.46 -9.68 -20.54
C PHE A 249 8.48 -8.88 -19.65
N LYS A 250 7.19 -9.27 -19.59
CA LYS A 250 6.17 -8.58 -18.77
C LYS A 250 6.07 -9.10 -17.33
N ASN A 251 6.58 -10.29 -17.04
CA ASN A 251 6.37 -10.97 -15.75
C ASN A 251 7.65 -11.56 -15.19
N ILE A 252 8.75 -10.81 -15.31
CA ILE A 252 10.02 -11.16 -14.67
C ILE A 252 9.82 -11.10 -13.14
N PRO A 253 10.16 -12.18 -12.40
CA PRO A 253 10.03 -12.20 -10.96
C PRO A 253 10.89 -11.13 -10.28
N LYS A 254 10.29 -10.36 -9.38
CA LYS A 254 10.93 -9.32 -8.60
C LYS A 254 10.58 -9.46 -7.12
N LEU A 255 11.34 -8.79 -6.27
CA LEU A 255 11.03 -8.65 -4.85
C LEU A 255 9.80 -7.73 -4.70
N GLU A 256 8.83 -8.14 -3.86
CA GLU A 256 7.59 -7.37 -3.63
C GLU A 256 7.54 -6.77 -2.22
N ARG A 257 7.85 -7.59 -1.21
CA ARG A 257 7.82 -7.20 0.20
C ARG A 257 8.72 -8.12 1.00
N VAL A 258 9.28 -7.62 2.10
CA VAL A 258 9.94 -8.47 3.11
C VAL A 258 9.22 -8.29 4.43
N THR A 259 8.81 -9.39 5.03
CA THR A 259 8.26 -9.41 6.39
C THR A 259 9.34 -9.87 7.35
N VAL A 260 9.59 -9.11 8.40
CA VAL A 260 10.43 -9.55 9.52
C VAL A 260 9.54 -9.79 10.73
N HIS A 261 9.49 -11.03 11.20
CA HIS A 261 8.63 -11.44 12.29
C HIS A 261 9.44 -12.03 13.44
N THR A 262 9.14 -11.60 14.66
CA THR A 262 9.76 -12.13 15.87
C THR A 262 8.68 -12.48 16.89
N MET A 263 8.76 -13.71 17.40
CA MET A 263 7.97 -14.18 18.52
C MET A 263 8.89 -14.41 19.72
N VAL A 264 8.57 -13.80 20.86
CA VAL A 264 9.39 -13.87 22.07
C VAL A 264 8.65 -14.69 23.12
N LYS A 265 9.08 -15.94 23.32
CA LYS A 265 8.45 -16.83 24.32
C LYS A 265 8.49 -16.26 25.74
N ALA A 266 9.55 -15.57 26.12
CA ALA A 266 9.68 -14.94 27.44
C ALA A 266 8.62 -13.86 27.72
N ALA A 267 7.95 -13.35 26.67
CA ALA A 267 6.89 -12.36 26.78
C ALA A 267 5.62 -12.89 27.49
N THR A 268 5.50 -14.21 27.67
CA THR A 268 4.39 -14.81 28.41
C THR A 268 4.36 -14.41 29.89
N SER A 269 5.55 -14.22 30.48
CA SER A 269 5.70 -13.94 31.92
C SER A 269 5.96 -12.46 32.19
N ASN A 270 6.70 -11.78 31.30
CA ASN A 270 7.07 -10.37 31.43
C ASN A 270 6.99 -9.69 30.06
N SER A 271 6.38 -8.51 29.94
CA SER A 271 6.30 -7.78 28.68
C SER A 271 7.61 -7.10 28.25
N ALA A 272 8.58 -6.92 29.15
CA ALA A 272 9.83 -6.20 28.85
C ALA A 272 10.60 -6.74 27.63
N PRO A 273 10.81 -8.07 27.45
CA PRO A 273 11.46 -8.62 26.27
C PRO A 273 10.75 -8.31 24.94
N LEU A 274 9.43 -8.12 24.96
CA LEU A 274 8.66 -7.76 23.78
C LEU A 274 8.97 -6.32 23.34
N HIS A 275 9.12 -5.39 24.29
CA HIS A 275 9.49 -4.01 24.01
C HIS A 275 10.91 -3.93 23.43
N VAL A 276 11.86 -4.70 23.99
CA VAL A 276 13.23 -4.80 23.47
C VAL A 276 13.22 -5.34 22.04
N ALA A 277 12.45 -6.39 21.76
CA ALA A 277 12.29 -6.93 20.41
C ALA A 277 11.77 -5.89 19.42
N GLY A 278 10.76 -5.10 19.82
CA GLY A 278 10.22 -4.04 18.99
C GLY A 278 11.24 -2.93 18.69
N MET A 279 12.03 -2.53 19.69
CA MET A 279 13.09 -1.52 19.51
C MET A 279 14.19 -2.01 18.57
N ILE A 280 14.61 -3.27 18.69
CA ILE A 280 15.64 -3.87 17.84
C ILE A 280 15.16 -3.96 16.40
N LEU A 281 13.95 -4.50 16.17
CA LEU A 281 13.39 -4.60 14.82
C LEU A 281 13.21 -3.23 14.19
N GLN A 282 12.75 -2.23 14.94
CA GLN A 282 12.59 -0.86 14.45
C GLN A 282 13.95 -0.23 14.09
N ALA A 283 15.00 -0.48 14.88
CA ALA A 283 16.35 -0.01 14.58
C ALA A 283 16.92 -0.65 13.29
N ILE A 284 16.73 -1.95 13.12
CA ILE A 284 17.22 -2.68 11.92
C ILE A 284 16.45 -2.27 10.66
N THR A 285 15.12 -2.12 10.76
CA THR A 285 14.25 -1.98 9.59
C THR A 285 13.86 -0.54 9.25
N ASN A 286 14.05 0.39 10.17
CA ASN A 286 13.59 1.79 10.06
C ASN A 286 12.07 1.94 9.83
N VAL A 287 11.29 0.91 10.16
CA VAL A 287 9.83 0.92 10.03
C VAL A 287 9.22 0.66 11.40
N ARG A 288 8.11 1.34 11.68
CA ARG A 288 7.38 1.15 12.92
C ARG A 288 6.77 -0.25 12.95
N VAL A 289 7.09 -0.97 14.01
CA VAL A 289 6.65 -2.36 14.18
C VAL A 289 5.21 -2.45 14.71
N GLU A 290 4.54 -3.53 14.33
CA GLU A 290 3.20 -3.89 14.81
C GLU A 290 3.28 -5.03 15.83
N ALA A 291 2.65 -4.84 17.00
CA ALA A 291 2.57 -5.88 18.03
C ALA A 291 1.30 -6.71 17.83
N HIS A 292 1.43 -8.04 17.91
CA HIS A 292 0.31 -8.97 17.76
C HIS A 292 0.02 -9.75 19.04
N ALA A 293 -1.27 -9.88 19.32
CA ALA A 293 -1.80 -10.69 20.40
C ALA A 293 -2.05 -12.14 19.94
N ALA A 294 -1.87 -13.09 20.85
CA ALA A 294 -2.15 -14.49 20.60
C ALA A 294 -3.64 -14.72 20.30
N PRO A 295 -4.00 -15.33 19.16
CA PRO A 295 -5.39 -15.57 18.80
C PRO A 295 -6.02 -16.74 19.57
N LYS A 296 -5.21 -17.72 19.99
CA LYS A 296 -5.66 -18.95 20.65
C LYS A 296 -4.92 -19.13 21.97
N SER A 297 -5.61 -19.71 22.95
CA SER A 297 -5.05 -20.08 24.24
C SER A 297 -4.55 -21.53 24.19
N THR A 298 -3.34 -21.79 24.67
CA THR A 298 -2.75 -23.14 24.70
C THR A 298 -1.99 -23.35 26.01
N ALA A 299 -2.53 -24.23 26.87
CA ALA A 299 -1.98 -24.48 28.20
C ALA A 299 -0.55 -25.04 28.17
N SER A 300 -0.21 -25.90 27.19
CA SER A 300 1.13 -26.50 27.06
C SER A 300 2.25 -25.47 26.90
N PHE A 301 1.94 -24.29 26.35
CA PHE A 301 2.90 -23.21 26.17
C PHE A 301 2.71 -22.07 27.18
N GLY A 302 1.72 -22.17 28.08
CA GLY A 302 1.37 -21.11 29.02
C GLY A 302 0.80 -19.85 28.35
N ILE A 303 0.32 -19.96 27.10
CA ILE A 303 -0.17 -18.83 26.31
C ILE A 303 -1.66 -18.63 26.56
N ARG A 304 -2.06 -17.38 26.86
CA ARG A 304 -3.46 -16.97 26.98
C ARG A 304 -3.88 -16.15 25.76
N ALA A 305 -5.13 -16.32 25.32
CA ALA A 305 -5.68 -15.53 24.22
C ALA A 305 -5.71 -14.03 24.59
N GLY A 306 -5.35 -13.16 23.65
CA GLY A 306 -5.29 -11.71 23.84
C GLY A 306 -3.96 -11.19 24.43
N GLN A 307 -3.02 -12.07 24.78
CA GLN A 307 -1.70 -11.67 25.26
C GLN A 307 -0.76 -11.31 24.10
N TYR A 308 -0.10 -10.16 24.17
CA TYR A 308 0.91 -9.74 23.19
C TYR A 308 2.20 -10.54 23.34
N LEU A 309 2.63 -11.20 22.27
CA LEU A 309 3.77 -12.13 22.28
C LEU A 309 4.72 -11.97 21.10
N SER A 310 4.28 -11.33 20.02
CA SER A 310 5.06 -11.20 18.81
C SER A 310 4.99 -9.80 18.23
N VAL A 311 6.00 -9.47 17.45
CA VAL A 311 6.14 -8.20 16.74
C VAL A 311 6.46 -8.52 15.28
N THR A 312 5.85 -7.78 14.37
CA THR A 312 6.09 -7.90 12.93
C THR A 312 6.41 -6.55 12.32
N CYS A 313 7.24 -6.56 11.29
CA CYS A 313 7.55 -5.41 10.48
C CYS A 313 7.41 -5.76 9.00
N ASP A 314 6.71 -4.92 8.25
CA ASP A 314 6.51 -5.08 6.81
C ASP A 314 7.33 -4.03 6.04
N LEU A 315 8.26 -4.50 5.21
CA LEU A 315 9.18 -3.65 4.44
C LEU A 315 8.79 -3.66 2.97
N ARG A 316 8.63 -2.46 2.42
CA ARG A 316 8.39 -2.22 1.00
C ARG A 316 9.40 -1.20 0.47
N ASP A 317 9.46 -1.11 -0.85
CA ASP A 317 10.24 -0.10 -1.58
C ASP A 317 11.71 -0.04 -1.12
N GLU A 318 12.26 1.15 -0.89
CA GLU A 318 13.67 1.36 -0.55
C GLU A 318 14.09 0.58 0.71
N ASN A 319 13.26 0.61 1.75
CA ASN A 319 13.57 -0.03 3.04
C ASN A 319 13.76 -1.55 2.89
N MET A 320 12.99 -2.18 2.00
CA MET A 320 13.12 -3.61 1.68
C MET A 320 14.49 -3.91 1.05
N TYR A 321 14.87 -3.13 0.03
CA TYR A 321 16.15 -3.34 -0.67
C TYR A 321 17.35 -3.04 0.22
N HIS A 322 17.29 -1.99 1.04
CA HIS A 322 18.34 -1.71 2.03
C HIS A 322 18.45 -2.82 3.07
N PHE A 323 17.33 -3.34 3.57
CA PHE A 323 17.35 -4.46 4.51
C PHE A 323 17.98 -5.71 3.90
N LEU A 324 17.56 -6.12 2.70
CA LEU A 324 18.11 -7.29 2.04
C LEU A 324 19.59 -7.14 1.71
N SER A 325 20.00 -5.96 1.22
CA SER A 325 21.41 -5.64 0.98
C SER A 325 22.25 -5.80 2.26
N LYS A 326 21.78 -5.24 3.39
CA LYS A 326 22.45 -5.43 4.69
C LYS A 326 22.55 -6.89 5.10
N VAL A 327 21.48 -7.66 4.91
CA VAL A 327 21.48 -9.09 5.25
C VAL A 327 22.50 -9.86 4.41
N VAL A 328 22.52 -9.67 3.10
CA VAL A 328 23.38 -10.42 2.17
C VAL A 328 24.84 -9.99 2.29
N ASP A 329 25.11 -8.68 2.29
CA ASP A 329 26.49 -8.17 2.20
C ASP A 329 27.20 -8.10 3.55
N VAL A 330 26.46 -7.91 4.65
CA VAL A 330 27.05 -7.65 5.98
C VAL A 330 26.77 -8.77 6.96
N VAL A 331 25.50 -9.20 7.10
CA VAL A 331 25.12 -10.14 8.17
C VAL A 331 25.51 -11.56 7.81
N MET A 332 25.08 -12.08 6.64
CA MET A 332 25.32 -13.45 6.22
C MET A 332 26.80 -13.86 6.24
N PRO A 333 27.76 -13.03 5.76
CA PRO A 333 29.18 -13.38 5.81
C PRO A 333 29.77 -13.41 7.23
N LYS A 334 29.17 -12.68 8.18
CA LYS A 334 29.59 -12.67 9.59
C LYS A 334 29.03 -13.85 10.39
N MET A 335 28.00 -14.55 9.89
CA MET A 335 27.37 -15.67 10.59
C MET A 335 28.34 -16.86 10.69
N LYS A 336 28.56 -17.36 11.90
CA LYS A 336 29.46 -18.50 12.14
C LYS A 336 28.76 -19.82 11.82
N ASP A 337 29.46 -20.72 11.12
CA ASP A 337 28.99 -22.07 10.74
C ASP A 337 27.68 -22.09 9.92
N TRP A 338 27.31 -20.96 9.32
CA TRP A 338 26.10 -20.85 8.50
C TRP A 338 26.35 -21.38 7.09
N LYS A 339 25.60 -22.40 6.70
CA LYS A 339 25.77 -23.07 5.40
C LYS A 339 24.96 -22.42 4.28
N GLY A 340 23.86 -21.75 4.60
CA GLY A 340 22.91 -21.21 3.63
C GLY A 340 21.46 -21.49 4.00
N VAL A 341 20.54 -20.91 3.23
CA VAL A 341 19.10 -21.16 3.36
C VAL A 341 18.78 -22.57 2.88
N LYS A 342 17.85 -23.26 3.54
CA LYS A 342 17.43 -24.61 3.13
C LYS A 342 16.76 -24.57 1.76
N GLY A 343 17.19 -25.40 0.82
CA GLY A 343 16.60 -25.55 -0.51
C GLY A 343 15.16 -26.08 -0.49
N SER A 344 14.71 -26.63 0.64
CA SER A 344 13.32 -27.03 0.88
C SER A 344 12.42 -25.90 1.37
N SER A 345 12.95 -24.68 1.56
CA SER A 345 12.15 -23.53 1.99
C SER A 345 11.32 -23.00 0.84
N GLY A 346 10.03 -22.76 1.10
CA GLY A 346 9.06 -22.29 0.11
C GLY A 346 7.62 -22.59 0.53
N ASP A 347 6.68 -21.80 0.04
CA ASP A 347 5.23 -21.95 0.28
C ASP A 347 4.45 -22.41 -0.97
N SER A 348 5.17 -22.90 -1.98
CA SER A 348 4.70 -23.27 -3.32
C SER A 348 4.07 -22.12 -4.11
N SER A 349 4.21 -20.89 -3.63
CA SER A 349 3.64 -19.69 -4.24
C SER A 349 4.71 -18.63 -4.55
N GLY A 350 5.99 -18.95 -4.38
CA GLY A 350 7.10 -18.02 -4.65
C GLY A 350 7.51 -17.17 -3.45
N ASN A 351 7.06 -17.50 -2.23
CA ASN A 351 7.55 -16.86 -1.02
C ASN A 351 8.55 -17.78 -0.30
N LEU A 352 9.66 -17.21 0.14
CA LEU A 352 10.71 -17.94 0.86
C LEU A 352 10.92 -17.39 2.25
N ALA A 353 11.25 -18.27 3.19
CA ALA A 353 11.52 -17.88 4.55
C ALA A 353 12.84 -18.46 5.08
N PHE A 354 13.52 -17.72 5.94
CA PHE A 354 14.61 -18.22 6.75
C PHE A 354 14.60 -17.57 8.14
N GLY A 355 15.27 -18.20 9.08
CA GLY A 355 15.40 -17.69 10.45
C GLY A 355 16.82 -17.18 10.70
N LEU A 356 16.91 -16.09 11.46
CA LEU A 356 18.12 -15.58 12.08
C LEU A 356 18.05 -15.88 13.58
N THR A 357 19.13 -16.41 14.13
CA THR A 357 19.24 -16.65 15.57
C THR A 357 19.45 -15.32 16.31
N SER A 358 19.35 -15.34 17.64
CA SER A 358 19.60 -14.14 18.45
C SER A 358 21.02 -13.59 18.29
N GLU A 359 22.00 -14.47 18.04
CA GLU A 359 23.39 -14.08 17.81
C GLU A 359 23.53 -13.41 16.43
N ASP A 360 22.87 -13.95 15.41
CA ASP A 360 22.88 -13.38 14.06
C ASP A 360 22.23 -11.99 14.00
N VAL A 361 21.17 -11.77 14.79
CA VAL A 361 20.51 -10.46 14.89
C VAL A 361 21.42 -9.41 15.55
N ALA A 362 22.35 -9.82 16.42
CA ALA A 362 23.32 -8.90 17.02
C ALA A 362 24.40 -8.43 16.02
N LEU A 363 24.57 -9.12 14.88
CA LEU A 363 25.56 -8.78 13.85
C LEU A 363 25.12 -7.62 12.94
N PHE A 364 23.87 -7.17 13.04
CA PHE A 364 23.41 -5.99 12.31
C PHE A 364 24.17 -4.74 12.77
N PRO A 365 24.63 -3.88 11.86
CA PRO A 365 25.43 -2.71 12.22
C PRO A 365 24.69 -1.74 13.16
N GLU A 366 23.36 -1.65 13.05
CA GLU A 366 22.55 -0.80 13.92
C GLU A 366 22.50 -1.30 15.37
N ILE A 367 22.66 -2.61 15.57
CA ILE A 367 22.62 -3.26 16.89
C ILE A 367 24.03 -3.40 17.47
N GLU A 368 25.02 -3.73 16.64
CA GLU A 368 26.42 -3.89 17.03
C GLU A 368 26.96 -2.62 17.73
N VAL A 369 26.64 -1.43 17.21
CA VAL A 369 27.08 -0.14 17.78
C VAL A 369 26.48 0.13 19.16
N ASN A 370 25.24 -0.30 19.39
CA ASN A 370 24.49 -0.03 20.62
C ASN A 370 24.25 -1.30 21.45
N TYR A 371 25.09 -2.31 21.29
CA TYR A 371 24.87 -3.63 21.89
C TYR A 371 24.75 -3.55 23.42
N ASP A 372 25.61 -2.75 24.06
CA ASP A 372 25.65 -2.57 25.52
C ASP A 372 24.41 -1.87 26.10
N MET A 373 23.60 -1.20 25.26
CA MET A 373 22.36 -0.56 25.69
C MET A 373 21.22 -1.56 25.87
N TYR A 374 21.32 -2.74 25.25
CA TYR A 374 20.30 -3.77 25.34
C TYR A 374 20.59 -4.72 26.51
N PRO A 375 19.57 -5.12 27.29
CA PRO A 375 19.79 -6.07 28.36
C PRO A 375 20.32 -7.42 27.85
N PRO A 376 21.22 -8.08 28.60
CA PRO A 376 21.81 -9.35 28.18
C PRO A 376 20.71 -10.41 28.02
N LYS A 377 20.86 -11.24 26.98
CA LYS A 377 19.94 -12.35 26.64
C LYS A 377 18.49 -11.92 26.32
N MET A 378 18.26 -10.64 26.02
CA MET A 378 16.94 -10.16 25.58
C MET A 378 16.86 -9.90 24.08
N ILE A 379 17.97 -9.98 23.34
CA ILE A 379 17.97 -9.91 21.88
C ILE A 379 17.26 -11.16 21.34
N PRO A 380 16.14 -11.02 20.62
CA PRO A 380 15.42 -12.15 20.08
C PRO A 380 15.99 -12.58 18.72
N GLY A 381 15.71 -13.82 18.32
CA GLY A 381 15.83 -14.21 16.91
C GLY A 381 14.69 -13.62 16.07
N CYS A 382 14.81 -13.69 14.75
CA CYS A 382 13.76 -13.26 13.83
C CYS A 382 13.59 -14.21 12.65
N HIS A 383 12.40 -14.22 12.08
CA HIS A 383 12.07 -14.89 10.84
C HIS A 383 11.92 -13.86 9.75
N VAL A 384 12.69 -14.02 8.68
CA VAL A 384 12.62 -13.18 7.49
C VAL A 384 11.85 -13.94 6.43
N MET A 385 10.74 -13.36 5.98
CA MET A 385 9.90 -13.89 4.92
C MET A 385 10.00 -12.95 3.72
N ILE A 386 10.59 -13.44 2.64
CA ILE A 386 10.76 -12.72 1.40
C ILE A 386 9.60 -13.07 0.47
N HIS A 387 8.83 -12.05 0.11
CA HIS A 387 7.76 -12.15 -0.85
C HIS A 387 8.26 -11.69 -2.22
N THR A 388 8.03 -12.53 -3.21
CA THR A 388 8.38 -12.24 -4.61
C THR A 388 7.15 -12.27 -5.47
N THR A 389 7.22 -11.68 -6.66
CA THR A 389 6.16 -11.76 -7.67
C THR A 389 6.16 -13.10 -8.42
N ALA A 390 7.10 -14.01 -8.10
CA ALA A 390 7.11 -15.35 -8.66
C ALA A 390 5.82 -16.09 -8.29
N THR A 391 5.46 -17.07 -9.10
CA THR A 391 4.29 -17.93 -8.84
C THR A 391 4.69 -19.34 -8.38
N ASN A 392 5.98 -19.64 -8.38
CA ASN A 392 6.56 -20.92 -7.97
C ASN A 392 7.85 -20.69 -7.18
N ASP A 393 8.20 -21.64 -6.31
CA ASP A 393 9.36 -21.55 -5.42
C ASP A 393 10.68 -21.74 -6.17
N GLN A 394 10.67 -22.49 -7.28
CA GLN A 394 11.83 -22.62 -8.16
C GLN A 394 12.28 -21.26 -8.71
N ASP A 395 11.35 -20.49 -9.28
CA ASP A 395 11.64 -19.18 -9.86
C ASP A 395 12.09 -18.19 -8.78
N ALA A 396 11.46 -18.24 -7.61
CA ALA A 396 11.83 -17.39 -6.48
C ALA A 396 13.24 -17.73 -5.92
N ARG A 397 13.64 -19.01 -5.84
CA ARG A 397 15.01 -19.39 -5.43
C ARG A 397 16.06 -18.95 -6.42
N VAL A 398 15.79 -19.06 -7.73
CA VAL A 398 16.72 -18.57 -8.76
C VAL A 398 16.93 -17.07 -8.60
N LEU A 399 15.84 -16.30 -8.42
CA LEU A 399 15.91 -14.86 -8.15
C LEU A 399 16.74 -14.56 -6.87
N LEU A 400 16.48 -15.26 -5.78
CA LEU A 400 17.20 -15.02 -4.52
C LEU A 400 18.68 -15.44 -4.59
N THR A 401 19.00 -16.46 -5.39
CA THR A 401 20.38 -16.87 -5.65
C THR A 401 21.12 -15.78 -6.41
N GLN A 402 20.47 -15.17 -7.42
CA GLN A 402 21.00 -14.02 -8.15
C GLN A 402 21.20 -12.78 -7.25
N VAL A 403 20.30 -12.56 -6.29
CA VAL A 403 20.45 -11.50 -5.26
C VAL A 403 21.62 -11.76 -4.31
N GLY A 404 22.14 -12.99 -4.25
CA GLY A 404 23.30 -13.35 -3.43
C GLY A 404 23.00 -14.22 -2.21
N ILE A 405 21.79 -14.79 -2.11
CA ILE A 405 21.42 -15.71 -1.03
C ILE A 405 21.86 -17.13 -1.38
N PRO A 406 22.77 -17.76 -0.59
CA PRO A 406 23.17 -19.14 -0.83
C PRO A 406 22.10 -20.13 -0.35
N PHE A 407 21.82 -21.14 -1.16
CA PHE A 407 20.92 -22.25 -0.81
C PHE A 407 21.69 -23.57 -0.63
N THR A 408 21.29 -24.37 0.36
CA THR A 408 21.89 -25.68 0.64
C THR A 408 20.86 -26.79 0.83
N GLY A 409 21.28 -28.03 0.59
CA GLY A 409 20.44 -29.22 0.70
C GLY A 409 19.72 -29.55 -0.60
N LYS A 410 18.68 -30.39 -0.49
CA LYS A 410 17.89 -30.82 -1.66
C LYS A 410 16.95 -29.71 -2.11
N LEU A 411 17.05 -29.31 -3.37
CA LEU A 411 16.07 -28.41 -4.00
C LEU A 411 14.80 -29.22 -4.30
N ILE A 412 13.66 -28.68 -3.88
CA ILE A 412 12.32 -29.23 -4.14
C ILE A 412 11.71 -28.41 -5.27
N ASP A 413 11.48 -28.99 -6.45
CA ASP A 413 10.93 -28.27 -7.60
C ASP A 413 9.45 -27.90 -7.50
#